data_AF-D3SDV1-F1
#
_entry.id   AF-D3SDV1-F1
#
_cell.length_a   1.000
_cell.length_b   1.000
_cell.length_c   1.000
_cell.angle_alpha   90.00
_cell.angle_beta   90.00
_cell.angle_gamma   90.00
#
_symmetry.space_group_name_H-M   'P 1'
#
loop_
_entity.id
_entity.type
_entity.pdbx_description
1 polymer ?
#
loop_
_entity_poly.entity_id
_entity_poly.type
_entity_poly.pdbx_seq_one_letter_code
_entity_poly.pdbx_strand_id
1 'polypeptide(L)' 'MVTVGLVLIGIGTYAVLGGEVAFTPIAPREGSGFGGPIATIIGLAFIAGGVYFLRESRR' A
#
# COMPACT_ATOMS: atom_id res chain seq x y z
N MET A 1 -16.87 0.60 -2.67
CA MET A 1 -15.94 0.37 -1.54
C MET A 1 -15.09 -0.89 -1.69
N VAL A 2 -15.64 -2.02 -2.18
CA VAL A 2 -14.89 -3.27 -2.38
C VAL A 2 -13.61 -3.07 -3.20
N THR A 3 -13.72 -2.46 -4.38
CA THR A 3 -12.56 -2.24 -5.28
C THR A 3 -11.46 -1.43 -4.62
N VAL A 4 -11.81 -0.38 -3.87
CA VAL A 4 -10.85 0.44 -3.11
C VAL A 4 -10.13 -0.43 -2.08
N GLY A 5 -10.87 -1.25 -1.33
CA GLY A 5 -10.30 -2.16 -0.35
C GLY A 5 -9.30 -3.16 -0.96
N LEU A 6 -9.66 -3.76 -2.10
CA LEU A 6 -8.77 -4.69 -2.81
C LEU A 6 -7.51 -4.01 -3.35
N VAL A 7 -7.65 -2.80 -3.92
CA VAL A 7 -6.52 -2.02 -4.42
C VAL A 7 -5.55 -1.67 -3.28
N LEU A 8 -6.08 -1.21 -2.14
CA LEU A 8 -5.25 -0.89 -0.98
C LEU A 8 -4.51 -2.10 -0.42
N ILE A 9 -5.16 -3.26 -0.35
CA ILE A 9 -4.51 -4.52 0.05
C ILE A 9 -3.40 -4.87 -0.96
N GLY A 10 -3.68 -4.82 -2.26
CA GLY A 10 -2.69 -5.12 -3.30
C GLY A 10 -1.45 -4.22 -3.22
N ILE A 11 -1.66 -2.90 -3.10
CA ILE A 11 -0.57 -1.92 -2.96
C ILE A 11 0.21 -2.16 -1.66
N GLY A 12 -0.48 -2.39 -0.55
CA GLY A 12 0.16 -2.62 0.74
C GLY A 12 0.95 -3.93 0.80
N THR A 13 0.44 -5.01 0.20
CA THR A 13 1.18 -6.28 0.07
C THR A 13 2.41 -6.11 -0.82
N TYR A 14 2.28 -5.39 -1.94
CA TYR A 14 3.42 -5.07 -2.81
C TYR A 14 4.50 -4.29 -2.04
N ALA A 15 4.11 -3.28 -1.27
CA ALA A 15 5.01 -2.50 -0.42
C ALA A 15 5.75 -3.34 0.62
N VAL A 16 5.05 -4.25 1.31
CA VAL A 16 5.64 -5.12 2.33
C VAL A 16 6.61 -6.13 1.73
N LEU A 17 6.25 -6.75 0.61
CA LEU A 17 7.08 -7.78 -0.04
C LEU A 17 8.26 -7.18 -0.80
N GLY A 18 8.06 -6.04 -1.46
CA GLY A 18 9.11 -5.32 -2.18
C GLY A 18 10.06 -4.58 -1.25
N GLY A 19 9.64 -4.24 -0.02
CA GLY A 19 10.43 -3.46 0.91
C GLY A 19 10.70 -2.03 0.44
N GLU A 20 9.97 -1.55 -0.56
CA GLU A 20 10.09 -0.23 -1.15
C GLU A 20 8.71 0.30 -1.57
N VAL A 21 8.49 1.60 -1.36
CA VAL A 21 7.32 2.34 -1.82
C VAL A 21 7.75 3.67 -2.39
N ALA A 22 7.36 3.96 -3.62
CA ALA A 22 7.58 5.24 -4.26
C ALA A 22 6.25 5.87 -4.69
N PHE A 23 5.98 7.09 -4.23
CA PHE A 23 4.84 7.89 -4.65
C PHE A 23 5.27 8.90 -5.70
N THR A 24 5.54 8.43 -6.91
CA THR A 24 5.94 9.31 -8.01
C THR A 24 5.08 9.05 -9.25
N PRO A 25 4.57 10.10 -9.92
CA PRO A 25 3.83 9.97 -11.19
C PRO A 25 4.68 9.42 -12.35
N ILE A 26 6.01 9.47 -12.19
CA ILE A 26 7.01 9.08 -13.19
C ILE A 26 7.86 7.97 -12.57
N ALA A 27 8.30 6.98 -13.36
CA ALA A 27 9.06 5.82 -12.88
C ALA A 27 10.08 6.18 -11.77
N PRO A 28 10.18 5.37 -10.69
CA PRO A 28 11.03 5.67 -9.54
C PRO A 28 12.45 6.02 -9.99
N ARG A 29 12.87 7.25 -9.70
CA ARG A 29 14.28 7.64 -9.81
C ARG A 29 14.98 7.12 -8.56
N GLU A 30 16.23 6.67 -8.71
CA GLU A 30 17.05 6.24 -7.57
C GLU A 30 16.99 7.29 -6.45
N GLY A 31 16.52 6.87 -5.25
CA GLY A 31 16.34 7.74 -4.09
C GLY A 31 14.97 8.43 -3.93
N SER A 32 14.00 8.21 -4.83
CA SER A 32 12.67 8.85 -4.82
C SER A 32 11.60 8.11 -3.99
N GLY A 33 11.99 7.20 -3.09
CA GLY A 33 11.06 6.32 -2.37
C GLY A 33 11.44 6.07 -0.91
N PHE A 34 10.49 5.52 -0.17
CA PHE A 34 10.73 4.95 1.15
C PHE A 34 11.16 3.50 0.99
N GLY A 35 12.30 3.13 1.56
CA GLY A 35 12.80 1.76 1.61
C GLY A 35 12.77 1.17 3.03
N GLY A 36 12.93 -0.14 3.11
CA GLY A 36 13.15 -0.87 4.36
C GLY A 36 11.97 -0.76 5.34
N PRO A 37 12.23 -0.60 6.65
CA PRO A 37 11.17 -0.62 7.67
C PRO A 37 10.04 0.38 7.44
N ILE A 38 10.34 1.55 6.86
CA ILE A 38 9.34 2.58 6.58
C ILE A 38 8.37 2.11 5.48
N ALA A 39 8.88 1.49 4.42
CA ALA A 39 8.07 0.90 3.37
C ALA A 39 7.10 -0.17 3.93
N THR A 40 7.60 -1.00 4.84
CA THR A 40 6.78 -2.01 5.53
C THR A 40 5.66 -1.38 6.35
N ILE A 41 5.94 -0.33 7.12
CA ILE A 41 4.92 0.37 7.91
C ILE A 41 3.84 0.98 7.01
N ILE A 42 4.24 1.63 5.92
CA ILE A 42 3.31 2.18 4.92
C ILE A 42 2.45 1.06 4.32
N GLY A 43 3.07 -0.06 3.95
CA GLY A 43 2.37 -1.22 3.39
C GLY A 43 1.34 -1.81 4.37
N LEU A 44 1.69 -1.96 5.64
CA LEU A 44 0.77 -2.42 6.69
C LEU A 44 -0.40 -1.46 6.89
N ALA A 45 -0.16 -0.14 6.84
CA ALA A 45 -1.22 0.86 6.93
C ALA A 45 -2.21 0.75 5.76
N PHE A 46 -1.71 0.53 4.54
CA PHE A 46 -2.57 0.30 3.37
C PHE A 46 -3.38 -0.98 3.48
N ILE A 47 -2.78 -2.09 3.93
CA ILE A 47 -3.51 -3.35 4.16
C ILE A 47 -4.62 -3.15 5.19
N ALA A 48 -4.32 -2.50 6.33
CA ALA A 48 -5.30 -2.23 7.38
C ALA A 48 -6.47 -1.37 6.87
N GLY A 49 -6.17 -0.30 6.13
CA GLY A 49 -7.18 0.53 5.49
C GLY A 49 -8.01 -0.26 4.46
N GLY A 50 -7.37 -1.10 3.67
CA GLY A 50 -8.06 -1.94 2.68
C GLY A 50 -9.02 -2.94 3.32
N VAL A 51 -8.62 -3.59 4.41
CA VAL A 51 -9.49 -4.47 5.20
C VAL A 51 -10.67 -3.69 5.78
N TYR A 52 -10.44 -2.47 6.27
CA TYR A 52 -11.52 -1.59 6.76
C TYR A 52 -12.56 -1.29 5.66
N PHE A 53 -12.12 -0.88 4.46
CA PHE A 53 -13.04 -0.62 3.35
C PHE A 53 -13.78 -1.87 2.86
N LEU A 54 -13.14 -3.04 2.88
CA LEU A 54 -13.81 -4.30 2.60
C LEU A 54 -14.88 -4.62 3.65
N ARG A 55 -14.60 -4.37 4.93
CA ARG A 55 -15.58 -4.56 6.00
C ARG A 55 -16.75 -3.60 5.86
N GLU A 56 -16.48 -2.32 5.61
CA GLU A 56 -17.52 -1.30 5.43
C GLU A 56 -18.39 -1.58 4.21
N SER A 57 -17.83 -2.16 3.15
CA SER A 57 -18.60 -2.51 1.94
C SER A 57 -19.67 -3.59 2.14
N ARG A 58 -19.65 -4.31 3.27
CA ARG A 58 -20.65 -5.33 3.63
C ARG A 58 -21.77 -4.77 4.51
N ARG A 59 -21.70 -3.50 4.87
CA ARG A 59 -22.67 -2.78 5.68
C ARG A 59 -23.61 -1.98 4.79
#